data_AF-A0A7C4W7N3-F1
#
_entry.id   AF-A0A7C4W7N3-F1
#
_cell.length_a   1.000
_cell.length_b   1.000
_cell.length_c   1.000
_cell.angle_alpha   90.00
_cell.angle_beta   90.00
_cell.angle_gamma   90.00
#
_symmetry.space_group_name_H-M   'P 1'
#
loop_
_entity.id
_entity.type
_entity.pdbx_description
1 polymer ?
#
loop_
_entity_poly.entity_id
_entity_poly.type
_entity_poly.pdbx_seq_one_letter_code
_entity_poly.pdbx_strand_id
1 'polypeptide(L)'
;MQRIGEINMLEIILMFLACGFLIVAISAALAYSNRIIRVKHEYEEVKETFNDIIISFSRELKSAMESLKIVTGKVNVVYAKSEEALQRISTLERMINGIEERALESNSFKDLEAKLGDIEKATRDIVASHATLVDRLSSLEKKVQTLLEPSEPSVEAVVPIRREKVFEPLTKTELAVLEMLAAEGPKTSPEIRERIRLSREHTARLMKKLYEKGYLERDSGKIPFRYSIKKEMENLLKKEDSVNSV
;
A
#
# COMPACT_ATOMS: atom_id res chain seq x y z
N MET A 1 31.95 45.59 -117.51
CA MET A 1 32.16 45.16 -116.11
C MET A 1 31.34 46.08 -115.21
N GLN A 2 30.47 45.48 -114.41
CA GLN A 2 29.29 46.08 -113.79
C GLN A 2 29.54 47.30 -112.89
N ARG A 3 28.54 48.21 -112.91
CA ARG A 3 28.37 49.42 -112.09
C ARG A 3 28.80 49.22 -110.64
N ILE A 4 29.95 49.78 -110.28
CA ILE A 4 30.32 50.08 -108.90
C ILE A 4 30.58 51.59 -108.90
N GLY A 5 29.76 52.34 -108.17
CA GLY A 5 30.03 53.76 -107.95
C GLY A 5 28.95 54.71 -108.46
N GLU A 6 27.75 54.58 -107.90
CA GLU A 6 27.03 55.71 -107.29
C GLU A 6 26.27 55.11 -106.10
N ILE A 7 26.90 55.06 -104.92
CA ILE A 7 26.17 54.75 -103.69
C ILE A 7 25.28 55.96 -103.45
N ASN A 8 23.98 55.79 -103.70
CA ASN A 8 23.02 56.84 -103.51
C ASN A 8 23.02 57.22 -102.03
N MET A 9 22.92 58.52 -101.72
CA MET A 9 22.80 59.04 -100.36
C MET A 9 21.75 58.27 -99.53
N LEU A 10 20.70 57.77 -100.19
CA LEU A 10 19.66 56.92 -99.60
C LEU A 10 20.17 55.57 -99.04
N GLU A 11 21.12 54.91 -99.71
CA GLU A 11 21.69 53.62 -99.27
C GLU A 11 22.56 53.79 -98.01
N ILE A 12 23.32 54.89 -97.94
CA ILE A 12 24.12 55.23 -96.76
C ILE A 12 23.20 55.46 -95.55
N ILE A 13 22.12 56.22 -95.74
CA ILE A 13 21.12 56.47 -94.69
C ILE A 13 20.47 55.15 -94.24
N LEU A 14 20.10 54.27 -95.17
CA LEU A 14 19.51 52.97 -94.86
C LEU A 14 20.47 52.07 -94.07
N MET A 15 21.77 52.09 -94.39
CA MET A 15 22.79 51.33 -93.67
C MET A 15 22.93 51.81 -92.22
N PHE A 16 22.99 53.13 -91.99
CA PHE A 16 23.02 53.69 -90.64
C PHE A 16 21.76 53.36 -89.83
N LEU A 17 20.59 53.38 -90.47
CA LEU A 17 19.33 52.98 -89.86
C LEU A 17 19.35 51.50 -89.44
N ALA A 18 19.81 50.61 -90.33
CA ALA A 18 19.94 49.18 -90.05
C ALA A 18 20.94 48.89 -88.91
N CYS A 19 22.09 49.58 -88.89
CA CYS A 19 23.05 49.49 -87.79
C CYS A 19 22.44 49.98 -86.47
N GLY A 20 21.67 51.08 -86.49
CA GLY A 20 20.94 51.56 -85.31
C GLY A 20 19.96 50.52 -84.78
N PHE A 21 19.17 49.90 -85.66
CA PHE A 21 18.26 48.81 -85.28
C PHE A 21 18.99 47.59 -84.70
N LEU A 22 20.14 47.20 -85.26
CA LEU A 22 20.94 46.09 -84.73
C LEU A 22 21.50 46.40 -83.33
N ILE A 23 21.96 47.62 -83.08
CA ILE A 23 22.45 48.03 -81.76
C ILE A 23 21.32 47.98 -80.74
N VAL A 24 20.14 48.49 -81.09
CA VAL A 24 18.95 48.41 -80.22
C VAL A 24 18.57 46.95 -79.96
N ALA A 25 18.55 46.10 -80.99
CA ALA A 25 18.23 44.68 -80.85
C ALA A 25 19.24 43.94 -79.95
N ILE A 26 20.54 44.17 -80.13
CA ILE A 26 21.60 43.57 -79.30
C ILE A 26 21.50 44.07 -77.85
N SER A 27 21.27 45.37 -77.66
CA SER A 27 21.11 45.95 -76.31
C SER A 27 19.88 45.38 -75.59
N ALA A 28 18.76 45.19 -76.31
CA ALA A 28 17.56 44.56 -75.78
C ALA A 28 17.80 43.09 -75.45
N ALA A 29 18.50 42.35 -76.32
CA ALA A 29 18.87 40.95 -76.10
C ALA A 29 19.78 40.79 -74.86
N LEU A 30 20.78 41.66 -74.69
CA LEU A 30 21.67 41.67 -73.51
C LEU A 30 20.91 42.06 -72.24
N ALA A 31 20.01 43.04 -72.31
CA ALA A 31 19.17 43.41 -71.18
C ALA A 31 18.26 42.23 -70.76
N TYR A 32 17.71 41.50 -71.72
CA TYR A 32 16.85 40.35 -71.49
C TYR A 32 17.63 39.15 -70.92
N SER A 33 18.82 38.84 -71.46
CA SER A 33 19.66 37.77 -70.92
C SER A 33 20.07 38.05 -69.47
N ASN A 34 20.41 39.30 -69.16
CA ASN A 34 20.76 39.71 -67.80
C ASN A 34 19.56 39.63 -66.84
N ARG A 35 18.34 39.89 -67.33
CA ARG A 35 17.12 39.66 -66.54
C ARG A 35 16.88 38.18 -66.26
N ILE A 36 17.05 37.31 -67.26
CA ILE A 36 16.90 35.86 -67.08
C ILE A 36 17.91 35.31 -66.07
N ILE A 37 19.17 35.76 -66.13
CA ILE A 37 20.21 35.29 -65.20
C ILE A 37 19.85 35.67 -63.75
N ARG A 38 19.34 36.89 -63.51
CA ARG A 38 18.88 37.30 -62.17
C ARG A 38 17.71 36.48 -61.66
N VAL A 39 16.67 36.30 -62.47
CA VAL A 39 15.49 35.51 -62.09
C VAL A 39 15.87 34.04 -61.84
N LYS A 40 16.79 33.48 -62.62
CA LYS A 40 17.29 32.11 -62.41
C LYS A 40 18.01 31.96 -61.07
N HIS A 41 18.80 32.97 -60.67
CA HIS A 41 19.49 32.96 -59.38
C HIS A 41 18.48 33.01 -58.22
N GLU A 42 17.53 33.94 -58.25
CA GLU A 42 16.46 34.04 -57.24
C GLU A 42 15.62 32.76 -57.17
N TYR A 43 15.34 32.13 -58.32
CA TYR A 43 14.64 30.84 -58.37
C TYR A 43 15.43 29.71 -57.70
N GLU A 44 16.74 29.62 -57.95
CA GLU A 44 17.55 28.54 -57.39
C GLU A 44 17.70 28.68 -55.87
N GLU A 45 17.80 29.91 -55.35
CA GLU A 45 17.82 30.19 -53.91
C GLU A 45 16.50 29.79 -53.23
N VAL A 46 15.36 30.15 -53.82
CA VAL A 46 14.04 29.73 -53.31
C VAL A 46 13.87 28.21 -53.40
N LYS A 47 14.38 27.59 -54.45
CA LYS A 47 14.31 26.13 -54.63
C LYS A 47 15.15 25.38 -53.59
N GLU A 48 16.32 25.89 -53.22
CA GLU A 48 17.16 25.32 -52.17
C GLU A 48 16.43 25.37 -50.82
N THR A 49 15.93 26.55 -50.43
CA THR A 49 15.17 26.71 -49.17
C THR A 49 13.90 25.85 -49.15
N PHE A 50 13.18 25.75 -50.26
CA PHE A 50 12.00 24.89 -50.38
C PHE A 50 12.35 23.40 -50.29
N ASN A 51 13.45 22.98 -50.90
CA ASN A 51 13.93 21.61 -50.81
C ASN A 51 14.30 21.24 -49.36
N ASP A 52 14.95 22.15 -48.64
CA ASP A 52 15.26 21.96 -47.21
C ASP A 52 14.00 21.85 -46.35
N ILE A 53 12.97 22.66 -46.65
CA ILE A 53 11.66 22.54 -46.01
C ILE A 53 11.03 21.17 -46.30
N ILE A 54 11.05 20.70 -47.55
CA ILE A 54 10.52 19.37 -47.89
C ILE A 54 11.28 18.26 -47.15
N ILE A 55 12.61 18.33 -47.09
CA ILE A 55 13.44 17.34 -46.40
C ILE A 55 13.14 17.33 -44.90
N SER A 56 13.03 18.51 -44.28
CA SER A 56 12.69 18.62 -42.86
C SER A 56 11.29 18.06 -42.56
N PHE A 57 10.29 18.39 -43.38
CA PHE A 57 8.94 17.88 -43.22
C PHE A 57 8.86 16.36 -43.40
N SER A 58 9.58 15.82 -44.40
CA SER A 58 9.71 14.37 -44.59
C SER A 58 10.33 13.68 -43.36
N ARG A 59 11.37 14.30 -42.78
CA ARG A 59 12.01 13.81 -41.55
C ARG A 59 11.05 13.87 -40.35
N GLU A 60 10.32 14.96 -40.20
CA GLU A 60 9.33 15.13 -39.14
C GLU A 60 8.17 14.15 -39.26
N LEU A 61 7.61 13.96 -40.47
CA LEU A 61 6.57 12.96 -40.74
C LEU A 61 7.05 11.55 -40.40
N LYS A 62 8.29 11.21 -40.75
CA LYS A 62 8.88 9.91 -40.40
C LYS A 62 8.99 9.73 -38.88
N SER A 63 9.45 10.76 -38.17
CA SER A 63 9.55 10.73 -36.70
C SER A 63 8.18 10.65 -36.03
N ALA A 64 7.19 11.37 -36.54
CA ALA A 64 5.81 11.31 -36.07
C ALA A 64 5.20 9.92 -36.29
N MET A 65 5.44 9.29 -37.45
CA MET A 65 4.97 7.94 -37.76
C MET A 65 5.61 6.89 -36.84
N GLU A 66 6.90 7.03 -36.53
CA GLU A 66 7.60 6.15 -35.58
C GLU A 66 7.06 6.30 -34.16
N SER A 67 6.84 7.54 -33.72
CA SER A 67 6.22 7.83 -32.42
C SER A 67 4.79 7.26 -32.34
N LEU A 68 3.99 7.41 -33.39
CA LEU A 68 2.66 6.83 -33.49
C LEU A 68 2.71 5.30 -33.40
N LYS A 69 3.68 4.65 -34.06
CA LYS A 69 3.88 3.19 -33.96
C LYS A 69 4.18 2.75 -32.52
N ILE A 70 5.01 3.50 -31.79
CA ILE A 70 5.30 3.23 -30.37
C ILE A 70 4.04 3.40 -29.52
N VAL A 71 3.28 4.49 -29.73
CA VAL A 71 2.04 4.74 -29.00
C VAL A 71 1.02 3.63 -29.26
N THR A 72 0.79 3.26 -30.53
CA THR A 72 -0.09 2.14 -30.89
C THR A 72 0.35 0.83 -30.24
N GLY A 73 1.66 0.54 -30.23
CA GLY A 73 2.21 -0.62 -29.52
C GLY A 73 1.90 -0.60 -28.01
N LYS A 74 2.12 0.55 -27.35
CA LYS A 74 1.78 0.73 -25.92
C LYS A 74 0.28 0.58 -25.65
N VAL A 75 -0.56 1.17 -26.51
CA VAL A 75 -2.03 1.07 -26.41
C VAL A 75 -2.49 -0.38 -26.54
N ASN A 76 -1.95 -1.15 -27.49
CA ASN A 76 -2.30 -2.56 -27.64
C ASN A 76 -1.91 -3.40 -26.42
N VAL A 77 -0.74 -3.13 -25.82
CA VAL A 77 -0.32 -3.81 -24.58
C VAL A 77 -1.24 -3.45 -23.41
N VAL A 78 -1.60 -2.18 -23.26
CA VAL A 78 -2.53 -1.74 -22.21
C VAL A 78 -3.92 -2.34 -22.43
N TYR A 79 -4.39 -2.39 -23.67
CA TYR A 79 -5.66 -3.01 -24.04
C TYR A 79 -5.68 -4.49 -23.68
N ALA A 80 -4.66 -5.26 -24.05
CA ALA A 80 -4.56 -6.68 -23.71
C ALA A 80 -4.53 -6.93 -22.20
N LYS A 81 -3.78 -6.10 -21.44
CA LYS A 81 -3.79 -6.17 -19.97
C LYS A 81 -5.15 -5.80 -19.36
N SER A 82 -5.84 -4.83 -19.95
CA SER A 82 -7.18 -4.44 -19.52
C SER A 82 -8.20 -5.56 -19.76
N GLU A 83 -8.10 -6.24 -20.90
CA GLU A 83 -8.95 -7.39 -21.23
C GLU A 83 -8.69 -8.56 -20.27
N GLU A 84 -7.43 -8.86 -19.96
CA GLU A 84 -7.06 -9.84 -18.94
C GLU A 84 -7.61 -9.47 -17.55
N ALA A 85 -7.54 -8.20 -17.16
CA ALA A 85 -8.08 -7.71 -15.90
C ALA A 85 -9.62 -7.87 -15.85
N LEU A 86 -10.33 -7.56 -16.94
CA LEU A 86 -11.78 -7.77 -17.05
C LEU A 86 -12.14 -9.26 -16.93
N GLN A 87 -11.37 -10.15 -17.54
CA GLN A 87 -11.56 -11.59 -17.37
C GLN A 87 -11.39 -12.01 -15.91
N ARG A 88 -10.35 -11.52 -15.21
CA ARG A 88 -10.15 -11.79 -13.78
C ARG A 88 -11.30 -11.26 -12.92
N ILE A 89 -11.79 -10.05 -13.21
CA ILE A 89 -12.97 -9.49 -12.53
C ILE A 89 -14.18 -10.40 -12.73
N SER A 90 -14.44 -10.87 -13.95
CA SER A 90 -15.56 -11.78 -14.22
C SER A 90 -15.43 -13.12 -13.48
N THR A 91 -14.20 -13.63 -13.30
CA THR A 91 -13.97 -14.85 -12.51
C THR A 91 -14.22 -14.61 -11.02
N LEU A 92 -13.78 -13.47 -10.49
CA LEU A 92 -14.04 -13.09 -9.09
C LEU A 92 -15.53 -12.90 -8.85
N GLU A 93 -16.24 -12.26 -9.76
CA GLU A 93 -17.69 -12.08 -9.69
C GLU A 93 -18.43 -13.43 -9.64
N ARG A 94 -18.06 -14.40 -10.49
CA ARG A 94 -18.61 -15.76 -10.39
C ARG A 94 -18.30 -16.43 -9.06
N MET A 95 -17.08 -16.26 -8.54
CA MET A 95 -16.72 -16.84 -7.23
C MET A 95 -17.52 -16.22 -6.09
N ILE A 96 -17.73 -14.90 -6.11
CA ILE A 96 -18.53 -14.18 -5.11
C ILE A 96 -19.98 -14.66 -5.16
N ASN A 97 -20.58 -14.70 -6.36
CA ASN A 97 -21.95 -15.17 -6.52
C ASN A 97 -22.11 -16.63 -6.04
N GLY A 98 -21.12 -17.49 -6.31
CA GLY A 98 -21.12 -18.87 -5.81
C GLY A 98 -20.88 -18.99 -4.30
N ILE A 99 -20.26 -18.00 -3.65
CA ILE A 99 -20.18 -17.94 -2.17
C ILE A 99 -21.50 -17.44 -1.60
N GLU A 100 -22.11 -16.42 -2.22
CA GLU A 100 -23.40 -15.87 -1.83
C GLU A 100 -24.50 -16.93 -1.90
N GLU A 101 -24.58 -17.68 -3.01
CA GLU A 101 -25.51 -18.79 -3.17
C GLU A 101 -25.29 -19.86 -2.09
N ARG A 102 -24.04 -20.28 -1.87
CA ARG A 102 -23.71 -21.25 -0.80
C ARG A 102 -24.01 -20.73 0.61
N ALA A 103 -23.88 -19.43 0.85
CA ALA A 103 -24.22 -18.82 2.13
C ALA A 103 -25.74 -18.77 2.36
N LEU A 104 -26.51 -18.46 1.30
CA LEU A 104 -27.97 -18.41 1.34
C LEU A 104 -28.60 -19.81 1.40
N GLU A 105 -28.04 -20.79 0.70
CA GLU A 105 -28.48 -22.20 0.72
C GLU A 105 -27.99 -22.97 1.95
N SER A 106 -27.11 -22.36 2.75
CA SER A 106 -26.61 -22.98 3.97
C SER A 106 -27.71 -23.11 5.02
N ASN A 107 -28.44 -24.22 4.96
CA ASN A 107 -29.34 -24.68 6.02
C ASN A 107 -28.63 -24.80 7.38
N SER A 108 -27.29 -24.79 7.41
CA SER A 108 -26.53 -24.79 8.65
C SER A 108 -26.78 -23.55 9.50
N PHE A 109 -27.07 -22.38 8.91
CA PHE A 109 -27.38 -21.18 9.70
C PHE A 109 -28.75 -21.30 10.35
N LYS A 110 -29.76 -21.81 9.61
CA LYS A 110 -31.09 -22.10 10.16
C LYS A 110 -31.07 -23.22 11.21
N ASP A 111 -30.29 -24.28 10.99
CA ASP A 111 -30.12 -25.37 11.97
C ASP A 111 -29.38 -24.89 13.23
N LEU A 112 -28.39 -24.01 13.08
CA LEU A 112 -27.69 -23.39 14.20
C LEU A 112 -28.61 -22.45 14.99
N GLU A 113 -29.45 -21.69 14.30
CA GLU A 113 -30.46 -20.82 14.92
C GLU A 113 -31.49 -21.63 15.71
N ALA A 114 -31.98 -22.74 15.15
CA ALA A 114 -32.88 -23.66 15.84
C ALA A 114 -32.23 -24.26 17.10
N LYS A 115 -31.00 -24.79 16.97
CA LYS A 115 -30.24 -25.35 18.10
C LYS A 115 -29.94 -24.32 19.18
N LEU A 116 -29.66 -23.07 18.80
CA LEU A 116 -29.43 -21.99 19.74
C LEU A 116 -30.71 -21.67 20.54
N GLY A 117 -31.87 -21.69 19.88
CA GLY A 117 -33.17 -21.55 20.54
C GLY A 117 -33.47 -22.67 21.53
N ASP A 118 -33.15 -23.92 21.19
CA ASP A 118 -33.30 -25.07 22.09
C ASP A 118 -32.40 -24.96 23.33
N ILE A 119 -31.14 -24.55 23.13
CA ILE A 119 -30.19 -24.31 24.23
C ILE A 119 -30.67 -23.16 25.12
N GLU A 120 -31.18 -22.07 24.55
CA GLU A 120 -31.70 -20.94 25.30
C GLU A 120 -32.89 -21.37 26.18
N LYS A 121 -33.80 -22.17 25.63
CA LYS A 121 -34.94 -22.73 26.36
C LYS A 121 -34.49 -23.64 27.49
N ALA A 122 -33.56 -24.57 27.22
CA ALA A 122 -33.00 -25.46 28.23
C ALA A 122 -32.31 -24.67 29.36
N THR A 123 -31.59 -23.60 29.01
CA THR A 123 -30.93 -22.72 29.99
C THR A 123 -31.96 -22.01 30.87
N ARG A 124 -33.06 -21.50 30.28
CA ARG A 124 -34.17 -20.90 31.04
C ARG A 124 -34.81 -21.90 32.01
N ASP A 125 -35.05 -23.13 31.57
CA ASP A 125 -35.64 -24.17 32.42
C ASP A 125 -34.70 -24.56 33.57
N ILE A 126 -33.39 -24.66 33.31
CA ILE A 126 -32.38 -24.89 34.36
C ILE A 126 -32.39 -23.75 35.37
N VAL A 127 -32.38 -22.49 34.93
CA VAL A 127 -32.43 -21.32 35.83
C VAL A 127 -33.70 -21.33 36.68
N ALA A 128 -34.85 -21.66 36.08
CA ALA A 128 -36.11 -21.78 36.81
C ALA A 128 -36.04 -22.90 37.87
N SER A 129 -35.52 -24.07 37.49
CA SER A 129 -35.36 -25.19 38.43
C SER A 129 -34.39 -24.85 39.57
N HIS A 130 -33.29 -24.15 39.27
CA HIS A 130 -32.32 -23.71 40.27
C HIS A 130 -32.95 -22.70 41.25
N ALA A 131 -33.77 -21.76 40.76
CA ALA A 131 -34.51 -20.85 41.63
C ALA A 131 -35.43 -21.59 42.62
N THR A 132 -36.13 -22.65 42.16
CA THR A 132 -36.97 -23.47 43.05
C THR A 132 -36.17 -24.29 44.05
N LEU A 133 -34.98 -24.78 43.67
CA LEU A 133 -34.09 -25.52 44.55
C LEU A 133 -33.51 -24.61 45.63
N VAL A 134 -33.12 -23.38 45.28
CA VAL A 134 -32.66 -22.36 46.24
C VAL A 134 -33.74 -22.06 47.26
N ASP A 135 -34.98 -21.82 46.82
CA ASP A 135 -36.11 -21.54 47.74
C ASP A 135 -36.38 -22.73 48.70
N ARG A 136 -36.31 -23.96 48.18
CA ARG A 136 -36.40 -25.17 49.01
C ARG A 136 -35.24 -25.28 50.00
N LEU A 137 -34.02 -24.95 49.59
CA LEU A 137 -32.85 -24.97 50.46
C LEU A 137 -33.02 -23.96 51.60
N SER A 138 -33.48 -22.75 51.31
CA SER A 138 -33.77 -21.72 52.31
C SER A 138 -34.89 -22.15 53.27
N SER A 139 -35.90 -22.87 52.78
CA SER A 139 -36.97 -23.43 53.63
C SER A 139 -36.46 -24.55 54.55
N LEU A 140 -35.51 -25.35 54.08
CA LEU A 140 -34.89 -26.43 54.85
C LEU A 140 -33.91 -25.86 55.88
N GLU A 141 -33.11 -24.87 55.49
CA GLU A 141 -32.20 -24.15 56.37
C GLU A 141 -32.97 -23.47 57.51
N LYS A 142 -34.11 -22.82 57.24
CA LYS A 142 -35.00 -22.31 58.28
C LYS A 142 -35.50 -23.40 59.23
N LYS A 143 -35.92 -24.56 58.71
CA LYS A 143 -36.35 -25.70 59.53
C LYS A 143 -35.22 -26.28 60.38
N VAL A 144 -34.01 -26.38 59.84
CA VAL A 144 -32.82 -26.86 60.56
C VAL A 144 -32.39 -25.85 61.64
N GLN A 145 -32.45 -24.55 61.36
CA GLN A 145 -32.18 -23.50 62.34
C GLN A 145 -33.21 -23.51 63.49
N THR A 146 -34.46 -23.92 63.24
CA THR A 146 -35.50 -24.04 64.27
C THR A 146 -35.31 -25.30 65.14
N LEU A 147 -34.53 -26.29 64.66
CA LEU A 147 -34.23 -27.54 65.39
C LEU A 147 -32.93 -27.49 66.19
N LEU A 148 -32.13 -26.41 66.08
CA LEU A 148 -30.76 -26.33 66.60
C LEU A 148 -30.54 -25.30 67.73
N GLU A 149 -31.58 -24.83 68.42
CA GLU A 149 -31.39 -24.21 69.75
C GLU A 149 -31.92 -25.14 70.85
N PRO A 150 -31.18 -25.35 71.97
CA PRO A 150 -30.33 -24.34 72.61
C PRO A 150 -28.91 -24.78 73.04
N SER A 151 -28.07 -23.76 73.31
CA SER A 151 -26.92 -23.69 74.25
C SER A 151 -25.52 -23.57 73.64
N GLU A 152 -25.01 -22.33 73.64
CA GLU A 152 -23.58 -21.97 73.78
C GLU A 152 -22.92 -22.64 75.02
N PRO A 153 -21.58 -22.78 75.15
CA PRO A 153 -20.58 -21.81 74.68
C PRO A 153 -19.26 -22.34 74.09
N SER A 154 -18.58 -21.40 73.41
CA SER A 154 -17.13 -21.20 73.26
C SER A 154 -16.25 -22.40 72.89
N VAL A 155 -15.70 -22.41 71.66
CA VAL A 155 -14.25 -22.58 71.38
C VAL A 155 -13.95 -21.98 70.00
N GLU A 156 -13.23 -20.86 70.01
CA GLU A 156 -11.99 -20.63 69.27
C GLU A 156 -11.79 -21.35 67.91
N ALA A 157 -11.80 -20.59 66.82
CA ALA A 157 -10.62 -20.36 65.97
C ALA A 157 -10.95 -20.11 64.48
N VAL A 158 -10.02 -19.36 63.87
CA VAL A 158 -9.65 -19.35 62.44
C VAL A 158 -10.29 -18.27 61.54
N VAL A 159 -9.53 -17.17 61.42
CA VAL A 159 -9.23 -16.35 60.22
C VAL A 159 -9.95 -16.75 58.91
N PRO A 160 -10.72 -15.85 58.27
CA PRO A 160 -11.16 -16.05 56.91
C PRO A 160 -10.25 -15.32 55.90
N ILE A 161 -10.18 -15.93 54.70
CA ILE A 161 -9.74 -15.39 53.40
C ILE A 161 -8.26 -15.68 53.04
N ARG A 162 -8.02 -16.94 52.65
CA ARG A 162 -6.95 -17.29 51.71
C ARG A 162 -7.29 -16.69 50.34
N ARG A 163 -6.50 -15.70 49.91
CA ARG A 163 -6.39 -15.30 48.50
C ARG A 163 -5.58 -16.36 47.78
N GLU A 164 -6.25 -17.34 47.20
CA GLU A 164 -5.65 -18.28 46.25
C GLU A 164 -5.44 -17.58 44.91
N LYS A 165 -4.31 -16.89 44.78
CA LYS A 165 -3.56 -16.82 43.53
C LYS A 165 -2.21 -17.47 43.80
N VAL A 166 -2.15 -18.78 43.58
CA VAL A 166 -0.93 -19.56 43.63
C VAL A 166 -0.03 -19.06 42.50
N PHE A 167 0.99 -18.28 42.84
CA PHE A 167 2.06 -17.93 41.92
C PHE A 167 2.84 -19.22 41.63
N GLU A 168 2.84 -19.68 40.38
CA GLU A 168 3.76 -20.74 39.94
C GLU A 168 5.20 -20.30 40.21
N PRO A 169 6.11 -21.21 40.62
CA PRO A 169 7.51 -20.88 40.83
C PRO A 169 8.09 -20.31 39.53
N LEU A 170 8.59 -19.07 39.60
CA LEU A 170 9.27 -18.43 38.49
C LEU A 170 10.51 -19.24 38.11
N THR A 171 10.72 -19.46 36.82
CA THR A 171 11.96 -20.08 36.33
C THR A 171 13.13 -19.10 36.51
N LYS A 172 14.37 -19.61 36.70
CA LYS A 172 15.56 -18.79 36.96
C LYS A 172 15.76 -17.66 35.95
N THR A 173 15.37 -17.88 34.70
CA THR A 173 15.45 -16.90 33.61
C THR A 173 14.35 -15.83 33.68
N GLU A 174 13.14 -16.19 34.15
CA GLU A 174 12.05 -15.23 34.37
C GLU A 174 12.40 -14.24 35.47
N LEU A 175 12.98 -14.74 36.57
CA LEU A 175 13.42 -13.95 37.71
C LEU A 175 14.54 -12.98 37.32
N ALA A 176 15.56 -13.45 36.59
CA ALA A 176 16.66 -12.61 36.10
C ALA A 176 16.19 -11.45 35.19
N VAL A 177 15.11 -11.64 34.43
CA VAL A 177 14.56 -10.54 33.61
C VAL A 177 13.78 -9.54 34.47
N LEU A 178 13.04 -10.01 35.48
CA LEU A 178 12.29 -9.14 36.38
C LEU A 178 13.23 -8.29 37.25
N GLU A 179 14.30 -8.88 37.79
CA GLU A 179 15.36 -8.15 38.52
C GLU A 179 16.03 -7.08 37.65
N MET A 180 16.37 -7.42 36.41
CA MET A 180 16.99 -6.47 35.47
C MET A 180 16.06 -5.29 35.17
N LEU A 181 14.78 -5.53 34.93
CA LEU A 181 13.81 -4.47 34.67
C LEU A 181 13.52 -3.64 35.92
N ALA A 182 13.63 -4.22 37.12
CA ALA A 182 13.53 -3.48 38.39
C ALA A 182 14.75 -2.58 38.63
N ALA A 183 15.96 -3.04 38.27
CA ALA A 183 17.20 -2.28 38.48
C ALA A 183 17.47 -1.22 37.39
N GLU A 184 17.23 -1.56 36.13
CA GLU A 184 17.66 -0.76 34.96
C GLU A 184 16.49 -0.04 34.26
N GLY A 185 15.25 -0.30 34.66
CA GLY A 185 14.06 0.38 34.14
C GLY A 185 13.53 -0.20 32.81
N PRO A 186 12.66 0.55 32.10
CA PRO A 186 11.93 0.03 30.94
C PRO A 186 12.83 -0.22 29.73
N LYS A 187 12.83 -1.46 29.22
CA LYS A 187 13.69 -1.89 28.11
C LYS A 187 12.94 -2.51 26.95
N THR A 188 13.59 -2.54 25.79
CA THR A 188 13.08 -3.15 24.57
C THR A 188 13.46 -4.64 24.47
N SER A 189 12.69 -5.43 23.72
CA SER A 189 13.00 -6.87 23.54
C SER A 189 14.42 -7.18 23.03
N PRO A 190 15.03 -6.38 22.12
CA PRO A 190 16.42 -6.59 21.70
C PRO A 190 17.45 -6.40 22.81
N GLU A 191 17.24 -5.42 23.71
CA GLU A 191 18.14 -5.12 24.84
C GLU A 191 18.04 -6.21 25.90
N ILE A 192 16.83 -6.69 26.19
CA ILE A 192 16.61 -7.82 27.11
C ILE A 192 17.29 -9.09 26.58
N ARG A 193 17.19 -9.34 25.27
CA ARG A 193 17.84 -10.48 24.59
C ARG A 193 19.36 -10.45 24.76
N GLU A 194 19.99 -9.28 24.60
CA GLU A 194 21.45 -9.14 24.70
C GLU A 194 21.96 -9.53 26.08
N ARG A 195 21.18 -9.24 27.13
CA ARG A 195 21.52 -9.56 28.51
C ARG A 195 21.32 -11.04 28.86
N ILE A 196 20.23 -11.65 28.42
CA ILE A 196 19.92 -13.07 28.72
C ILE A 196 20.57 -14.07 27.74
N ARG A 197 21.20 -13.57 26.66
CA ARG A 197 21.88 -14.38 25.61
C ARG A 197 21.02 -15.52 25.03
N LEU A 198 19.71 -15.30 24.90
CA LEU A 198 18.77 -16.26 24.29
C LEU A 198 18.45 -15.91 22.82
N SER A 199 17.84 -16.86 22.11
CA SER A 199 17.26 -16.63 20.77
C SER A 199 16.21 -15.50 20.81
N ARG A 200 16.06 -14.78 19.68
CA ARG A 200 14.98 -13.79 19.47
C ARG A 200 13.60 -14.39 19.77
N GLU A 201 13.38 -15.64 19.37
CA GLU A 201 12.10 -16.31 19.55
C GLU A 201 11.85 -16.67 21.02
N HIS A 202 12.85 -17.21 21.71
CA HIS A 202 12.73 -17.53 23.14
C HIS A 202 12.48 -16.29 23.98
N THR A 203 13.16 -15.17 23.65
CA THR A 203 12.94 -13.89 24.33
C THR A 203 11.52 -13.38 24.11
N ALA A 204 11.01 -13.47 22.87
CA ALA A 204 9.63 -13.05 22.57
C ALA A 204 8.59 -13.92 23.30
N ARG A 205 8.80 -15.24 23.35
CA ARG A 205 7.94 -16.17 24.09
C ARG A 205 7.95 -15.88 25.60
N LEU A 206 9.13 -15.62 26.16
CA LEU A 206 9.30 -15.26 27.57
C LEU A 206 8.59 -13.95 27.92
N MET A 207 8.75 -12.92 27.10
CA MET A 207 8.11 -11.62 27.31
C MET A 207 6.59 -11.71 27.18
N LYS A 208 6.09 -12.50 26.22
CA LYS A 208 4.66 -12.78 26.08
C LYS A 208 4.10 -13.49 27.33
N LYS A 209 4.80 -14.51 27.82
CA LYS A 209 4.40 -15.27 29.02
C LYS A 209 4.38 -14.38 30.28
N LEU A 210 5.39 -13.55 30.48
CA LEU A 210 5.46 -12.64 31.64
C LEU A 210 4.40 -11.53 31.58
N TYR A 211 4.05 -11.07 30.38
CA TYR A 211 2.94 -10.13 30.15
C TYR A 211 1.59 -10.78 30.46
N GLU A 212 1.33 -12.00 29.96
CA GLU A 212 0.09 -12.75 30.23
C GLU A 212 -0.10 -13.09 31.71
N LYS A 213 1.00 -13.38 32.41
CA LYS A 213 1.00 -13.59 33.86
C LYS A 213 0.83 -12.29 34.67
N GLY A 214 0.84 -11.13 34.02
CA GLY A 214 0.62 -9.84 34.65
C GLY A 214 1.83 -9.27 35.41
N TYR A 215 3.02 -9.78 35.14
CA TYR A 215 4.27 -9.31 35.76
C TYR A 215 4.87 -8.10 35.05
N LEU A 216 4.61 -7.98 33.74
CA LEU A 216 5.12 -6.90 32.89
C LEU A 216 3.98 -6.11 32.25
N GLU A 217 4.21 -4.83 32.04
CA GLU A 217 3.41 -3.93 31.23
C GLU A 217 4.17 -3.61 29.94
N ARG A 218 3.46 -3.48 28.81
CA ARG A 218 4.05 -3.12 27.52
C ARG A 218 3.53 -1.78 27.05
N ASP A 219 4.44 -0.86 26.72
CA ASP A 219 4.09 0.38 26.05
C ASP A 219 3.97 0.10 24.55
N SER A 220 2.72 0.16 24.05
CA SER A 220 2.38 -0.10 22.65
C SER A 220 2.54 1.14 21.75
N GLY A 221 2.98 2.28 22.31
CA GLY A 221 3.04 3.56 21.60
C GLY A 221 4.14 3.66 20.54
N LYS A 222 5.20 2.85 20.60
CA LYS A 222 6.30 2.82 19.62
C LYS A 222 6.85 1.39 19.44
N ILE A 223 7.23 1.04 18.21
CA ILE A 223 7.90 -0.23 17.88
C ILE A 223 9.42 0.05 17.81
N PRO A 224 10.29 -0.77 18.43
CA PRO A 224 9.99 -1.95 19.25
C PRO A 224 9.38 -1.59 20.61
N PHE A 225 8.46 -2.44 21.09
CA PHE A 225 7.77 -2.25 22.37
C PHE A 225 8.76 -2.18 23.54
N ARG A 226 8.46 -1.29 24.50
CA ARG A 226 9.14 -1.22 25.79
C ARG A 226 8.36 -1.98 26.85
N TYR A 227 9.07 -2.73 27.67
CA TYR A 227 8.54 -3.51 28.77
C TYR A 227 8.97 -2.87 30.08
N SER A 228 8.01 -2.68 30.99
CA SER A 228 8.22 -2.20 32.36
C SER A 228 7.65 -3.19 33.36
N ILE A 229 8.28 -3.29 34.54
CA ILE A 229 7.75 -4.10 35.63
C ILE A 229 6.50 -3.42 36.23
N LYS A 230 5.47 -4.22 36.55
CA LYS A 230 4.27 -3.71 37.22
C LYS A 230 4.63 -3.30 38.66
N LYS A 231 4.11 -2.17 39.15
CA LYS A 231 4.37 -1.63 40.50
C LYS A 231 4.11 -2.64 41.63
N GLU A 232 3.14 -3.54 41.46
CA GLU A 232 2.85 -4.58 42.46
C GLU A 232 3.97 -5.62 42.58
N MET A 233 4.70 -5.90 41.50
CA MET A 233 5.83 -6.85 41.50
C MET A 233 7.12 -6.21 42.02
N GLU A 234 7.32 -4.92 41.80
CA GLU A 234 8.47 -4.19 42.34
C GLU A 234 8.52 -4.25 43.88
N ASN A 235 7.36 -4.21 44.53
CA ASN A 235 7.24 -4.35 45.99
C ASN A 235 7.51 -5.78 46.50
N LEU A 236 7.29 -6.79 45.67
CA LEU A 236 7.54 -8.19 46.02
C LEU A 236 9.02 -8.54 45.94
N LEU A 237 9.72 -8.06 44.90
CA LEU A 237 11.17 -8.27 44.75
C LEU A 237 11.96 -7.56 45.86
N LYS A 238 11.62 -6.30 46.19
CA LYS A 238 12.26 -5.58 47.32
C LYS A 238 12.07 -6.26 48.67
N LYS A 239 11.01 -7.08 48.83
CA LYS A 239 10.74 -7.83 50.06
C LYS A 239 11.55 -9.12 50.13
N GLU A 240 11.79 -9.80 49.00
CA GLU A 240 12.63 -11.01 48.98
C GLU A 240 14.12 -10.72 49.23
N ASP A 241 14.64 -9.58 48.78
CA ASP A 241 16.03 -9.17 49.04
C ASP A 241 16.31 -8.93 50.54
N SER A 242 15.28 -8.54 51.31
CA SER A 242 15.38 -8.33 52.76
C SER A 242 15.34 -9.62 53.60
N VAL A 243 14.98 -10.76 52.99
CA VAL A 243 14.87 -12.06 53.67
C VAL A 243 16.08 -12.96 53.38
N ASN A 244 16.80 -12.73 52.28
CA ASN A 244 17.95 -13.55 51.86
C ASN A 244 19.33 -12.98 52.24
N SER A 245 19.38 -12.03 53.17
CA SER A 245 20.62 -11.42 53.68
C SER A 245 20.89 -11.68 55.18
N VAL A 246 20.39 -12.81 55.70
CA VAL A 246 20.78 -13.37 57.02
C VAL A 246 21.38 -14.76 56.84
#